data_AF-A0A0G1QQD3-F1
#
_entry.id   AF-A0A0G1QQD3-F1
#
_cell.length_a   1.000
_cell.length_b   1.000
_cell.length_c   1.000
_cell.angle_alpha   90.00
_cell.angle_beta   90.00
_cell.angle_gamma   90.00
#
_symmetry.space_group_name_H-M   'P 1'
#
loop_
_entity.id
_entity.type
_entity.pdbx_description
1 polymer ?
#
loop_
_entity_poly.entity_id
_entity_poly.type
_entity_poly.pdbx_seq_one_letter_code
_entity_poly.pdbx_strand_id
1 'polypeptide(L)'
;MKIKQIDQRYHTHVLGLAAVAAAQPVNTQPPSSGLIPSQPPIQEPGTTMVPCVPPGGSLPADVQLPAGTIPQPCPTSFDGRQPGPGQPAGQPNEGDGQDVEQFQEFIDPREVKNALKEIVRMTSELNRFAKQAKQLPEALANIQTLRGKLQEFKTSISQAEKQNDVGELRGAMQEFWDAQPWEEVNKIRVIVELPKELKLIDRELKKLEKLVTSKTFPKVGLDAVVLKENLQQLREAYNNALAAQKSGDSEEVMEAMEVFHEGGHPGEISSVIYRLRDIRRFTKTIKDKEVQEQINEILQPIIDSFNKGEFRDARELMDDTFDELTKLSNLALKIQRRRIGNRDDMVDKFQALEEKIRGKIEKFEADDEKRETEQKKVNTIESQSP
;
A
#
# COMPACT_ATOMS: atom_id res chain seq x y z
N MET A 1 16.27 23.66 -0.50
CA MET A 1 15.96 22.43 0.26
C MET A 1 14.98 21.60 -0.57
N LYS A 2 15.36 20.38 -0.96
CA LYS A 2 14.47 19.45 -1.67
C LYS A 2 13.82 18.55 -0.63
N ILE A 3 12.55 18.78 -0.33
CA ILE A 3 11.74 17.91 0.52
C ILE A 3 11.50 16.63 -0.29
N LYS A 4 11.98 15.49 0.21
CA LYS A 4 11.65 14.17 -0.36
C LYS A 4 10.15 13.98 -0.18
N GLN A 5 9.45 13.89 -1.30
CA GLN A 5 8.03 13.57 -1.34
C GLN A 5 7.85 12.18 -0.73
N ILE A 6 7.32 12.09 0.49
CA ILE A 6 6.99 10.83 1.15
C ILE A 6 5.94 10.12 0.27
N ASP A 7 6.25 8.91 -0.19
CA ASP A 7 5.40 8.14 -1.10
C ASP A 7 4.10 7.73 -0.38
N GLN A 8 3.00 8.39 -0.71
CA GLN A 8 1.69 8.21 -0.05
C GLN A 8 0.98 6.88 -0.39
N ARG A 9 1.59 5.98 -1.18
CA ARG A 9 0.99 4.67 -1.50
C ARG A 9 1.00 3.69 -0.31
N TYR A 10 1.83 3.91 0.69
CA TYR A 10 1.99 2.99 1.83
C TYR A 10 0.90 3.09 2.91
N HIS A 11 0.12 4.18 2.96
CA HIS A 11 -0.88 4.37 4.03
C HIS A 11 -2.23 3.66 3.82
N THR A 12 -2.57 3.26 2.58
CA THR A 12 -3.89 2.66 2.32
C THR A 12 -3.96 1.19 2.77
N HIS A 13 -2.83 0.49 2.92
CA HIS A 13 -2.80 -0.94 3.27
C HIS A 13 -2.81 -1.24 4.77
N VAL A 14 -2.37 -0.31 5.64
CA VAL A 14 -2.25 -0.58 7.09
C VAL A 14 -3.57 -0.37 7.84
N LEU A 15 -4.45 0.53 7.38
CA LEU A 15 -5.75 0.78 8.00
C LEU A 15 -6.77 -0.36 7.80
N GLY A 16 -6.51 -1.32 6.91
CA GLY A 16 -7.33 -2.52 6.72
C GLY A 16 -7.25 -3.52 7.89
N LEU A 17 -6.16 -3.51 8.66
CA LEU A 17 -5.94 -4.46 9.77
C LEU A 17 -6.64 -4.03 11.07
N ALA A 18 -6.87 -2.73 11.26
CA ALA A 18 -7.59 -2.22 12.43
C ALA A 18 -9.11 -2.48 12.39
N ALA A 19 -9.67 -2.77 11.20
CA ALA A 19 -11.12 -2.92 11.00
C ALA A 19 -11.67 -4.34 11.24
N VAL A 20 -10.82 -5.38 11.32
CA VAL A 20 -11.28 -6.79 11.46
C VAL A 20 -11.53 -7.19 12.93
N ALA A 21 -11.19 -6.33 13.89
CA ALA A 21 -11.33 -6.64 15.33
C ALA A 21 -12.68 -6.22 15.97
N ALA A 22 -13.72 -5.97 15.17
CA ALA A 22 -15.04 -5.60 15.69
C ALA A 22 -16.18 -6.50 15.14
N ALA A 23 -16.66 -7.37 16.04
CA ALA A 23 -17.95 -8.07 16.05
C ALA A 23 -18.17 -9.28 15.13
N GLN A 24 -18.36 -10.48 15.72
CA GLN A 24 -19.68 -11.15 15.79
C GLN A 24 -19.80 -12.02 17.06
N PRO A 25 -20.94 -11.99 17.80
CA PRO A 25 -21.28 -13.00 18.78
C PRO A 25 -21.82 -14.26 18.09
N VAL A 26 -21.35 -15.43 18.53
CA VAL A 26 -21.80 -16.75 18.09
C VAL A 26 -23.26 -16.97 18.50
N ASN A 27 -24.16 -17.09 17.52
CA ASN A 27 -25.53 -17.55 17.74
C ASN A 27 -25.66 -19.00 17.22
N THR A 28 -26.00 -19.91 18.14
CA THR A 28 -26.20 -21.33 17.91
C THR A 28 -27.68 -21.65 17.66
N GLN A 29 -28.07 -21.96 16.42
CA GLN A 29 -29.25 -22.79 16.13
C GLN A 29 -29.13 -23.48 14.75
N PRO A 30 -29.68 -24.70 14.56
CA PRO A 30 -29.37 -25.58 13.43
C PRO A 30 -30.23 -25.29 12.18
N PRO A 31 -29.79 -25.66 10.96
CA PRO A 31 -30.50 -25.32 9.74
C PRO A 31 -31.68 -26.27 9.46
N SER A 32 -32.82 -25.67 9.12
CA SER A 32 -33.98 -26.34 8.53
C SER A 32 -33.90 -26.22 6.99
N SER A 33 -34.27 -27.31 6.31
CA SER A 33 -34.29 -27.49 4.86
C SER A 33 -35.12 -26.43 4.10
N GLY A 34 -34.65 -26.05 2.92
CA GLY A 34 -35.42 -25.28 1.93
C GLY A 34 -34.65 -25.06 0.62
N LEU A 35 -35.15 -25.66 -0.46
CA LEU A 35 -34.67 -25.63 -1.85
C LEU A 35 -34.75 -24.23 -2.47
N ILE A 36 -33.72 -23.77 -3.20
CA ILE A 36 -33.81 -22.75 -4.28
C ILE A 36 -32.78 -23.08 -5.41
N PRO A 37 -33.11 -22.87 -6.71
CA PRO A 37 -32.47 -23.51 -7.85
C PRO A 37 -31.34 -22.71 -8.53
N SER A 38 -30.55 -23.44 -9.31
CA SER A 38 -29.36 -23.03 -10.08
C SER A 38 -29.64 -22.05 -11.22
N GLN A 39 -28.77 -21.05 -11.40
CA GLN A 39 -28.62 -20.27 -12.64
C GLN A 39 -27.16 -20.31 -13.15
N PRO A 40 -26.94 -20.30 -14.49
CA PRO A 40 -25.63 -20.47 -15.13
C PRO A 40 -24.79 -19.17 -15.19
N PRO A 41 -23.46 -19.27 -15.43
CA PRO A 41 -22.53 -18.14 -15.34
C PRO A 41 -22.56 -17.21 -16.57
N ILE A 42 -22.42 -15.92 -16.31
CA ILE A 42 -22.25 -14.84 -17.30
C ILE A 42 -20.77 -14.81 -17.75
N GLN A 43 -20.54 -14.82 -19.07
CA GLN A 43 -19.24 -14.68 -19.73
C GLN A 43 -18.82 -13.20 -19.83
N GLU A 44 -17.56 -12.88 -19.51
CA GLU A 44 -16.90 -11.61 -19.83
C GLU A 44 -16.46 -11.58 -21.31
N PRO A 45 -16.66 -10.48 -22.06
CA PRO A 45 -16.16 -10.37 -23.43
C PRO A 45 -14.69 -9.95 -23.45
N GLY A 46 -13.85 -10.78 -24.07
CA GLY A 46 -12.43 -10.55 -24.29
C GLY A 46 -12.12 -9.40 -25.24
N THR A 47 -10.99 -8.76 -25.01
CA THR A 47 -10.43 -7.68 -25.81
C THR A 47 -9.84 -8.23 -27.12
N THR A 48 -10.56 -8.06 -28.24
CA THR A 48 -10.05 -8.35 -29.59
C THR A 48 -9.21 -7.18 -30.08
N MET A 49 -7.91 -7.40 -30.35
CA MET A 49 -6.98 -6.41 -30.90
C MET A 49 -7.29 -6.16 -32.39
N VAL A 50 -7.58 -4.91 -32.78
CA VAL A 50 -7.83 -4.50 -34.18
C VAL A 50 -6.51 -4.03 -34.82
N PRO A 51 -6.14 -4.49 -36.05
CA PRO A 51 -4.90 -4.09 -36.72
C PRO A 51 -4.96 -2.69 -37.39
N CYS A 52 -3.88 -1.88 -37.29
CA CYS A 52 -3.69 -0.58 -37.97
C CYS A 52 -3.47 -0.77 -39.49
N VAL A 53 -3.99 0.16 -40.33
CA VAL A 53 -3.74 0.24 -41.79
C VAL A 53 -3.04 1.58 -42.11
N PRO A 54 -1.96 1.60 -42.91
CA PRO A 54 -1.24 2.83 -43.28
C PRO A 54 -1.98 3.68 -44.34
N PRO A 55 -1.64 4.98 -44.48
CA PRO A 55 -2.37 5.88 -45.38
C PRO A 55 -2.14 5.49 -46.86
N GLY A 56 -3.23 5.21 -47.58
CA GLY A 56 -3.23 4.85 -49.00
C GLY A 56 -3.55 3.39 -49.34
N GLY A 57 -3.76 2.52 -48.34
CA GLY A 57 -4.14 1.12 -48.55
C GLY A 57 -5.64 0.85 -48.38
N SER A 58 -6.20 0.00 -49.22
CA SER A 58 -7.52 -0.63 -49.02
C SER A 58 -7.39 -1.88 -48.16
N LEU A 59 -8.40 -2.19 -47.34
CA LEU A 59 -8.49 -3.48 -46.63
C LEU A 59 -8.62 -4.65 -47.64
N PRO A 60 -8.11 -5.86 -47.31
CA PRO A 60 -8.39 -7.07 -48.08
C PRO A 60 -9.90 -7.34 -48.12
N ALA A 61 -10.39 -7.92 -49.22
CA ALA A 61 -11.83 -8.09 -49.51
C ALA A 61 -12.64 -8.92 -48.48
N ASP A 62 -11.97 -9.60 -47.55
CA ASP A 62 -12.59 -10.54 -46.61
C ASP A 62 -12.72 -10.01 -45.16
N VAL A 63 -12.56 -8.70 -44.93
CA VAL A 63 -12.76 -8.08 -43.60
C VAL A 63 -14.06 -7.29 -43.57
N GLN A 64 -15.09 -7.85 -42.94
CA GLN A 64 -16.37 -7.17 -42.73
C GLN A 64 -16.41 -6.55 -41.34
N LEU A 65 -16.33 -5.22 -41.27
CA LEU A 65 -16.44 -4.47 -40.03
C LEU A 65 -17.91 -4.39 -39.59
N PRO A 66 -18.20 -4.46 -38.27
CA PRO A 66 -19.54 -4.23 -37.75
C PRO A 66 -20.00 -2.79 -38.05
N ALA A 67 -21.29 -2.63 -38.36
CA ALA A 67 -21.90 -1.37 -38.75
C ALA A 67 -21.68 -0.29 -37.68
N GLY A 68 -21.09 0.85 -38.09
CA GLY A 68 -20.88 2.03 -37.23
C GLY A 68 -19.44 2.31 -36.80
N THR A 69 -18.44 1.57 -37.30
CA THR A 69 -17.02 1.80 -36.95
C THR A 69 -16.33 2.74 -37.95
N ILE A 70 -15.74 3.85 -37.47
CA ILE A 70 -14.88 4.75 -38.26
C ILE A 70 -13.41 4.49 -37.86
N PRO A 71 -12.50 4.18 -38.80
CA PRO A 71 -11.08 3.95 -38.48
C PRO A 71 -10.36 5.26 -38.12
N GLN A 72 -9.55 5.23 -37.05
CA GLN A 72 -8.64 6.33 -36.66
C GLN A 72 -7.24 6.17 -37.30
N PRO A 73 -6.57 7.25 -37.72
CA PRO A 73 -5.19 7.20 -38.21
C PRO A 73 -4.18 7.06 -37.07
N CYS A 74 -3.19 6.18 -37.26
CA CYS A 74 -2.14 5.90 -36.27
C CYS A 74 -1.08 7.06 -36.28
N PRO A 75 -0.53 7.49 -35.12
CA PRO A 75 0.36 8.64 -35.03
C PRO A 75 1.77 8.33 -35.56
N THR A 76 2.29 9.19 -36.44
CA THR A 76 3.66 9.13 -36.96
C THR A 76 4.66 9.70 -35.96
N SER A 77 5.71 8.95 -35.64
CA SER A 77 6.93 9.52 -35.08
C SER A 77 8.15 8.63 -35.29
N PHE A 78 9.21 9.31 -35.71
CA PHE A 78 10.62 8.91 -35.82
C PHE A 78 11.04 8.03 -37.00
N ASP A 79 11.70 8.66 -37.97
CA ASP A 79 12.78 8.03 -38.73
C ASP A 79 13.99 8.96 -38.81
N GLY A 80 15.18 8.39 -38.62
CA GLY A 80 16.45 9.09 -38.50
C GLY A 80 17.32 9.03 -39.76
N ARG A 81 18.19 10.06 -39.88
CA ARG A 81 19.45 10.17 -40.68
C ARG A 81 19.35 10.24 -42.22
N GLN A 82 19.85 11.34 -42.81
CA GLN A 82 21.24 11.50 -43.32
C GLN A 82 21.51 12.90 -43.95
N PRO A 83 22.79 13.31 -44.13
CA PRO A 83 23.22 14.69 -44.42
C PRO A 83 23.67 14.94 -45.89
N GLY A 84 23.68 16.21 -46.33
CA GLY A 84 24.29 16.65 -47.61
C GLY A 84 24.04 18.13 -47.96
N PRO A 85 24.88 18.79 -48.80
CA PRO A 85 25.61 20.01 -48.43
C PRO A 85 25.30 21.27 -49.26
N GLY A 86 25.70 22.46 -48.77
CA GLY A 86 25.86 23.68 -49.58
C GLY A 86 25.68 25.02 -48.84
N GLN A 87 26.78 25.70 -48.53
CA GLN A 87 26.87 27.15 -48.24
C GLN A 87 27.05 27.93 -49.57
N PRO A 88 26.72 29.25 -49.71
CA PRO A 88 27.40 30.33 -48.96
C PRO A 88 26.63 31.64 -48.64
N ALA A 89 27.13 32.29 -47.58
CA ALA A 89 27.22 33.73 -47.23
C ALA A 89 26.23 34.79 -47.77
N GLY A 90 25.62 35.52 -46.83
CA GLY A 90 25.01 36.85 -47.01
C GLY A 90 24.80 37.54 -45.65
N GLN A 91 25.19 38.80 -45.57
CA GLN A 91 25.36 39.70 -44.40
C GLN A 91 24.13 39.97 -43.49
N PRO A 92 24.34 40.58 -42.30
CA PRO A 92 23.32 40.75 -41.27
C PRO A 92 22.38 41.91 -41.62
N ASN A 93 21.07 41.68 -41.51
CA ASN A 93 20.09 42.76 -41.51
C ASN A 93 19.50 42.84 -40.11
N GLU A 94 19.90 43.89 -39.39
CA GLU A 94 19.09 44.49 -38.33
C GLU A 94 17.74 44.88 -38.95
N GLY A 95 16.69 44.21 -38.50
CA GLY A 95 15.32 44.52 -38.84
C GLY A 95 14.49 44.25 -37.61
N ASP A 96 14.06 45.34 -36.96
CA ASP A 96 13.07 45.34 -35.90
C ASP A 96 11.88 44.47 -36.28
N GLY A 97 11.79 43.32 -35.62
CA GLY A 97 10.65 42.46 -35.59
C GLY A 97 10.54 41.95 -34.17
N GLN A 98 9.65 42.55 -33.39
CA GLN A 98 9.19 42.02 -32.12
C GLN A 98 8.50 40.66 -32.37
N ASP A 99 9.27 39.61 -32.63
CA ASP A 99 8.85 38.25 -32.28
C ASP A 99 9.19 38.08 -30.80
N VAL A 100 8.42 38.78 -29.96
CA VAL A 100 8.19 38.27 -28.61
C VAL A 100 7.45 36.97 -28.86
N GLU A 101 8.18 35.85 -28.89
CA GLU A 101 7.59 34.54 -28.69
C GLU A 101 6.65 34.70 -27.51
N GLN A 102 5.33 34.75 -27.79
CA GLN A 102 4.33 34.40 -26.82
C GLN A 102 4.66 32.94 -26.50
N PHE A 103 5.58 32.73 -25.57
CA PHE A 103 5.63 31.54 -24.75
C PHE A 103 4.24 31.48 -24.13
N GLN A 104 3.31 30.84 -24.84
CA GLN A 104 2.04 30.43 -24.28
C GLN A 104 2.44 29.69 -23.02
N GLU A 105 2.10 30.29 -21.89
CA GLU A 105 2.45 29.85 -20.56
C GLU A 105 1.76 28.51 -20.30
N PHE A 106 2.26 27.44 -20.91
CA PHE A 106 1.59 26.16 -20.90
C PHE A 106 1.63 25.58 -19.49
N ILE A 107 0.46 25.33 -18.91
CA ILE A 107 0.31 24.52 -17.70
C ILE A 107 -0.03 23.11 -18.16
N ASP A 108 0.72 22.11 -17.68
CA ASP A 108 0.44 20.72 -18.03
C ASP A 108 -0.96 20.33 -17.50
N PRO A 109 -1.90 19.92 -18.37
CA PRO A 109 -3.23 19.46 -17.95
C PRO A 109 -3.20 18.32 -16.93
N ARG A 110 -2.10 17.57 -16.86
CA ARG A 110 -1.89 16.52 -15.84
C ARG A 110 -1.74 17.12 -14.45
N GLU A 111 -1.05 18.26 -14.31
CA GLU A 111 -0.87 18.94 -13.02
C GLU A 111 -2.20 19.45 -12.49
N VAL A 112 -3.02 20.06 -13.35
CA VAL A 112 -4.38 20.53 -13.01
C VAL A 112 -5.24 19.35 -12.53
N LYS A 113 -5.25 18.25 -13.28
CA LYS A 113 -5.96 17.03 -12.90
C LYS A 113 -5.45 16.44 -11.58
N ASN A 114 -4.15 16.50 -11.32
CA ASN A 114 -3.56 16.02 -10.07
C ASN A 114 -3.99 16.89 -8.89
N ALA A 115 -3.95 18.21 -9.00
CA ALA A 115 -4.43 19.11 -7.95
C ALA A 115 -5.90 18.87 -7.61
N LEU A 116 -6.77 18.75 -8.63
CA LEU A 116 -8.19 18.45 -8.41
C LEU A 116 -8.41 17.08 -7.75
N LYS A 117 -7.63 16.05 -8.11
CA LYS A 117 -7.67 14.74 -7.44
C LYS A 117 -7.23 14.84 -5.98
N GLU A 118 -6.14 15.55 -5.70
CA GLU A 118 -5.65 15.76 -4.34
C GLU A 118 -6.67 16.51 -3.48
N ILE A 119 -7.32 17.55 -4.01
CA ILE A 119 -8.42 18.25 -3.31
C ILE A 119 -9.56 17.29 -2.94
N VAL A 120 -9.98 16.43 -3.87
CA VAL A 120 -11.03 15.42 -3.61
C VAL A 120 -10.58 14.42 -2.54
N ARG A 121 -9.33 14.00 -2.58
CA ARG A 121 -8.73 13.09 -1.59
C ARG A 121 -8.70 13.71 -0.20
N MET A 122 -8.17 14.93 -0.08
CA MET A 122 -8.17 15.69 1.18
C MET A 122 -9.58 15.93 1.71
N THR A 123 -10.54 16.29 0.85
CA THR A 123 -11.94 16.45 1.25
C THR A 123 -12.53 15.15 1.81
N SER A 124 -12.15 14.00 1.23
CA SER A 124 -12.58 12.68 1.70
C SER A 124 -11.97 12.34 3.07
N GLU A 125 -10.68 12.63 3.28
CA GLU A 125 -10.02 12.50 4.59
C GLU A 125 -10.71 13.38 5.64
N LEU A 126 -10.99 14.65 5.34
CA LEU A 126 -11.68 15.57 6.25
C LEU A 126 -13.09 15.10 6.60
N ASN A 127 -13.81 14.49 5.66
CA ASN A 127 -15.09 13.85 5.95
C ASN A 127 -14.95 12.66 6.91
N ARG A 128 -13.88 11.86 6.78
CA ARG A 128 -13.56 10.78 7.72
C ARG A 128 -13.27 11.35 9.10
N PHE A 129 -12.42 12.37 9.20
CA PHE A 129 -12.08 13.01 10.48
C PHE A 129 -13.30 13.63 11.15
N ALA A 130 -14.19 14.29 10.42
CA ALA A 130 -15.42 14.86 10.97
C ALA A 130 -16.29 13.81 11.66
N LYS A 131 -16.39 12.59 11.09
CA LYS A 131 -17.13 11.47 11.72
C LYS A 131 -16.50 11.00 13.02
N GLN A 132 -15.18 11.14 13.15
CA GLN A 132 -14.40 10.69 14.30
C GLN A 132 -14.24 11.78 15.38
N ALA A 133 -14.33 13.05 15.00
CA ALA A 133 -14.13 14.23 15.83
C ALA A 133 -15.41 14.76 16.48
N LYS A 134 -16.49 13.96 16.56
CA LYS A 134 -17.82 14.41 17.07
C LYS A 134 -17.78 15.07 18.46
N GLN A 135 -16.78 14.72 19.28
CA GLN A 135 -16.61 15.25 20.64
C GLN A 135 -15.44 16.25 20.73
N LEU A 136 -14.86 16.66 19.60
CA LEU A 136 -13.72 17.56 19.50
C LEU A 136 -14.16 18.82 18.73
N PRO A 137 -14.84 19.77 19.40
CA PRO A 137 -15.45 20.93 18.72
C PRO A 137 -14.42 21.80 17.99
N GLU A 138 -13.22 21.94 18.55
CA GLU A 138 -12.11 22.68 17.92
C GLU A 138 -11.63 22.01 16.62
N ALA A 139 -11.48 20.68 16.63
CA ALA A 139 -11.12 19.93 15.42
C ALA A 139 -12.22 20.01 14.35
N LEU A 140 -13.50 20.00 14.74
CA LEU A 140 -14.62 20.17 13.82
C LEU A 140 -14.62 21.56 13.15
N ALA A 141 -14.29 22.61 13.90
CA ALA A 141 -14.14 23.95 13.36
C ALA A 141 -13.01 24.01 12.33
N ASN A 142 -11.82 23.48 12.67
CA ASN A 142 -10.67 23.44 11.77
C ASN A 142 -10.97 22.64 10.48
N ILE A 143 -11.69 21.52 10.61
CA ILE A 143 -12.16 20.72 9.47
C ILE A 143 -13.09 21.54 8.57
N GLN A 144 -14.05 22.27 9.13
CA GLN A 144 -14.98 23.09 8.34
C GLN A 144 -14.25 24.22 7.60
N THR A 145 -13.33 24.91 8.28
CA THR A 145 -12.50 25.95 7.67
C THR A 145 -11.68 25.42 6.51
N LEU A 146 -10.97 24.30 6.70
CA LEU A 146 -10.14 23.73 5.64
C LEU A 146 -10.97 23.20 4.46
N ARG A 147 -12.17 22.65 4.73
CA ARG A 147 -13.10 22.27 3.66
C ARG A 147 -13.58 23.45 2.83
N GLY A 148 -13.81 24.61 3.47
CA GLY A 148 -14.13 25.86 2.78
C GLY A 148 -13.03 26.23 1.80
N LYS A 149 -11.78 26.31 2.30
CA LYS A 149 -10.60 26.62 1.47
C LYS A 149 -10.41 25.63 0.31
N LEU A 150 -10.51 24.33 0.57
CA LEU A 150 -10.40 23.31 -0.48
C LEU A 150 -11.48 23.46 -1.56
N GLN A 151 -12.70 23.85 -1.17
CA GLN A 151 -13.78 24.11 -2.11
C GLN A 151 -13.54 25.38 -2.93
N GLU A 152 -12.97 26.42 -2.32
CA GLU A 152 -12.54 27.65 -2.99
C GLU A 152 -11.46 27.34 -4.04
N PHE A 153 -10.39 26.62 -3.67
CA PHE A 153 -9.35 26.18 -4.61
C PHE A 153 -9.92 25.37 -5.77
N LYS A 154 -10.78 24.39 -5.47
CA LYS A 154 -11.42 23.57 -6.51
C LYS A 154 -12.20 24.42 -7.50
N THR A 155 -12.96 25.40 -6.98
CA THR A 155 -13.79 26.28 -7.79
C THR A 155 -12.93 27.18 -8.67
N SER A 156 -11.90 27.80 -8.08
CA SER A 156 -10.95 28.67 -8.78
C SER A 156 -10.24 27.94 -9.92
N ILE A 157 -9.61 26.79 -9.63
CA ILE A 157 -8.90 25.97 -10.62
C ILE A 157 -9.86 25.50 -11.72
N SER A 158 -11.02 24.95 -11.36
CA SER A 158 -11.99 24.43 -12.33
C SER A 158 -12.60 25.53 -13.21
N GLN A 159 -12.72 26.76 -12.70
CA GLN A 159 -13.27 27.88 -13.44
C GLN A 159 -12.24 28.42 -14.44
N ALA A 160 -11.00 28.64 -14.00
CA ALA A 160 -9.91 29.10 -14.85
C ALA A 160 -9.60 28.08 -15.97
N GLU A 161 -9.59 26.78 -15.66
CA GLU A 161 -9.45 25.70 -16.65
C GLU A 161 -10.55 25.76 -17.71
N LYS A 162 -11.82 25.93 -17.31
CA LYS A 162 -12.95 26.01 -18.25
C LYS A 162 -12.92 27.25 -19.14
N GLN A 163 -12.40 28.36 -18.61
CA GLN A 163 -12.30 29.62 -19.33
C GLN A 163 -11.08 29.68 -20.26
N ASN A 164 -10.19 28.67 -20.20
CA ASN A 164 -8.88 28.67 -20.85
C ASN A 164 -8.05 29.92 -20.48
N ASP A 165 -8.26 30.46 -19.28
CA ASP A 165 -7.46 31.58 -18.77
C ASP A 165 -6.21 31.03 -18.09
N VAL A 166 -5.12 31.04 -18.84
CA VAL A 166 -3.83 30.49 -18.43
C VAL A 166 -3.23 31.27 -17.24
N GLY A 167 -3.42 32.58 -17.19
CA GLY A 167 -2.89 33.43 -16.12
C GLY A 167 -3.61 33.18 -14.81
N GLU A 168 -4.94 33.15 -14.85
CA GLU A 168 -5.76 32.81 -13.69
C GLU A 168 -5.54 31.35 -13.24
N LEU A 169 -5.39 30.42 -14.18
CA LEU A 169 -5.14 29.01 -13.86
C LEU A 169 -3.80 28.82 -13.15
N ARG A 170 -2.75 29.53 -13.59
CA ARG A 170 -1.45 29.52 -12.92
C ARG A 170 -1.58 30.06 -11.50
N GLY A 171 -2.23 31.21 -11.34
CA GLY A 171 -2.44 31.83 -10.04
C GLY A 171 -3.18 30.89 -9.08
N ALA A 172 -4.27 30.28 -9.54
CA ALA A 172 -5.07 29.34 -8.74
C ALA A 172 -4.28 28.07 -8.35
N MET A 173 -3.48 27.53 -9.27
CA MET A 173 -2.63 26.36 -9.01
C MET A 173 -1.52 26.69 -8.02
N GLN A 174 -0.87 27.85 -8.17
CA GLN A 174 0.16 28.31 -7.26
C GLN A 174 -0.41 28.55 -5.86
N GLU A 175 -1.56 29.22 -5.74
CA GLU A 175 -2.21 29.47 -4.46
C GLU A 175 -2.53 28.15 -3.72
N PHE A 176 -3.00 27.14 -4.45
CA PHE A 176 -3.26 25.82 -3.88
C PHE A 176 -2.00 25.14 -3.33
N TRP A 177 -0.89 25.16 -4.08
CA TRP A 177 0.35 24.52 -3.65
C TRP A 177 1.06 25.30 -2.54
N ASP A 178 1.11 26.63 -2.64
CA ASP A 178 1.73 27.50 -1.63
C ASP A 178 0.99 27.42 -0.29
N ALA A 179 -0.30 27.13 -0.31
CA ALA A 179 -1.10 26.93 0.90
C ALA A 179 -0.81 25.61 1.66
N GLN A 180 -0.02 24.69 1.09
CA GLN A 180 0.34 23.39 1.69
C GLN A 180 -0.82 22.68 2.41
N PRO A 181 -1.99 22.48 1.77
CA PRO A 181 -3.21 22.03 2.44
C PRO A 181 -3.08 20.64 3.09
N TRP A 182 -2.15 19.80 2.62
CA TRP A 182 -1.85 18.51 3.24
C TRP A 182 -1.25 18.63 4.63
N GLU A 183 -0.45 19.68 4.91
CA GLU A 183 0.07 19.95 6.26
C GLU A 183 -1.08 20.23 7.22
N GLU A 184 -2.06 21.03 6.79
CA GLU A 184 -3.26 21.33 7.57
C GLU A 184 -4.14 20.08 7.79
N VAL A 185 -4.26 19.20 6.78
CA VAL A 185 -4.91 17.88 6.95
C VAL A 185 -4.18 17.04 7.99
N ASN A 186 -2.84 17.05 8.00
CA ASN A 186 -2.03 16.29 8.95
C ASN A 186 -2.16 16.83 10.38
N LYS A 187 -2.20 18.16 10.58
CA LYS A 187 -2.49 18.77 11.89
C LYS A 187 -3.82 18.26 12.46
N ILE A 188 -4.86 18.17 11.63
CA ILE A 188 -6.15 17.62 12.04
C ILE A 188 -6.04 16.12 12.37
N ARG A 189 -5.29 15.34 11.57
CA ARG A 189 -5.05 13.90 11.82
C ARG A 189 -4.42 13.67 13.20
N VAL A 190 -3.41 14.46 13.56
CA VAL A 190 -2.71 14.39 14.86
C VAL A 190 -3.67 14.59 16.03
N ILE A 191 -4.68 15.44 15.88
CA ILE A 191 -5.67 15.71 16.93
C ILE A 191 -6.74 14.60 16.98
N VAL A 192 -7.17 14.09 15.83
CA VAL A 192 -8.37 13.24 15.72
C VAL A 192 -8.07 11.74 15.76
N GLU A 193 -7.06 11.29 15.02
CA GLU A 193 -6.76 9.86 14.81
C GLU A 193 -5.65 9.37 15.71
N LEU A 194 -4.56 10.12 15.77
CA LEU A 194 -3.35 9.69 16.44
C LEU A 194 -3.51 9.34 17.94
N PRO A 195 -4.32 10.07 18.76
CA PRO A 195 -4.50 9.70 20.16
C PRO A 195 -5.08 8.29 20.32
N LYS A 196 -5.93 7.86 19.37
CA LYS A 196 -6.53 6.52 19.37
C LYS A 196 -5.52 5.47 18.93
N GLU A 197 -4.74 5.77 17.89
CA GLU A 197 -3.69 4.89 17.39
C GLU A 197 -2.62 4.62 18.44
N LEU A 198 -2.07 5.67 19.07
CA LEU A 198 -1.12 5.56 20.18
C LEU A 198 -1.69 4.74 21.34
N LYS A 199 -2.98 4.91 21.67
CA LYS A 199 -3.64 4.11 22.71
C LYS A 199 -3.74 2.63 22.34
N LEU A 200 -3.92 2.30 21.07
CA LEU A 200 -3.93 0.91 20.58
C LEU A 200 -2.52 0.32 20.62
N ILE A 201 -1.51 1.07 20.16
CA ILE A 201 -0.10 0.69 20.21
C ILE A 201 0.32 0.39 21.66
N ASP A 202 0.07 1.30 22.61
CA ASP A 202 0.40 1.09 24.03
C ASP A 202 -0.25 -0.16 24.60
N ARG A 203 -1.53 -0.38 24.29
CA ARG A 203 -2.27 -1.57 24.74
C ARG A 203 -1.62 -2.83 24.21
N GLU A 204 -1.23 -2.86 22.94
CA GLU A 204 -0.64 -4.03 22.31
C GLU A 204 0.79 -4.29 22.83
N LEU A 205 1.61 -3.24 22.97
CA LEU A 205 2.92 -3.32 23.62
C LEU A 205 2.81 -3.94 25.03
N LYS A 206 1.89 -3.45 25.86
CA LYS A 206 1.65 -3.99 27.21
C LYS A 206 1.26 -5.46 27.21
N LYS A 207 0.53 -5.93 26.19
CA LYS A 207 0.20 -7.36 26.06
C LYS A 207 1.43 -8.17 25.68
N LEU A 208 2.23 -7.69 24.73
CA LEU A 208 3.45 -8.35 24.27
C LEU A 208 4.51 -8.44 25.38
N GLU A 209 4.72 -7.37 26.14
CA GLU A 209 5.60 -7.34 27.32
C GLU A 209 5.19 -8.38 28.37
N LYS A 210 3.88 -8.54 28.61
CA LYS A 210 3.38 -9.61 29.49
C LYS A 210 3.57 -10.99 28.88
N LEU A 211 3.39 -11.12 27.56
CA LEU A 211 3.47 -12.39 26.86
C LEU A 211 4.90 -12.93 26.84
N VAL A 212 5.90 -12.09 26.58
CA VAL A 212 7.32 -12.50 26.50
C VAL A 212 7.88 -12.97 27.84
N THR A 213 7.31 -12.50 28.96
CA THR A 213 7.66 -12.99 30.30
C THR A 213 6.93 -14.30 30.68
N SER A 214 5.98 -14.75 29.87
CA SER A 214 5.22 -15.97 30.15
C SER A 214 6.06 -17.23 29.93
N LYS A 215 5.90 -18.23 30.81
CA LYS A 215 6.55 -19.55 30.68
C LYS A 215 6.13 -20.32 29.41
N THR A 216 5.06 -19.89 28.75
CA THR A 216 4.54 -20.51 27.52
C THR A 216 5.19 -19.97 26.26
N PHE A 217 5.83 -18.80 26.32
CA PHE A 217 6.38 -18.14 25.14
C PHE A 217 7.53 -18.94 24.49
N PRO A 218 8.55 -19.42 25.22
CA PRO A 218 9.63 -20.20 24.59
C PRO A 218 9.15 -21.50 23.93
N LYS A 219 7.97 -22.01 24.32
CA LYS A 219 7.40 -23.26 23.77
C LYS A 219 6.93 -23.13 22.32
N VAL A 220 6.88 -21.91 21.76
CA VAL A 220 6.56 -21.68 20.35
C VAL A 220 7.79 -21.51 19.46
N GLY A 221 9.00 -21.72 20.00
CA GLY A 221 10.26 -21.64 19.23
C GLY A 221 10.74 -20.21 18.96
N LEU A 222 10.10 -19.23 19.59
CA LEU A 222 10.44 -17.82 19.44
C LEU A 222 11.45 -17.38 20.48
N ASP A 223 12.39 -16.54 20.07
CA ASP A 223 13.42 -15.97 20.92
C ASP A 223 12.85 -14.83 21.77
N ALA A 224 12.86 -15.04 23.08
CA ALA A 224 12.36 -14.07 24.05
C ALA A 224 13.32 -12.88 24.26
N VAL A 225 14.61 -13.05 23.97
CA VAL A 225 15.62 -11.99 24.09
C VAL A 225 15.43 -10.99 22.95
N VAL A 226 15.41 -11.47 21.71
CA VAL A 226 15.19 -10.65 20.51
C VAL A 226 13.88 -9.86 20.62
N LEU A 227 12.80 -10.53 21.03
CA LEU A 227 11.52 -9.85 21.23
C LEU A 227 11.59 -8.79 22.34
N LYS A 228 12.29 -9.03 23.45
CA LYS A 228 12.41 -8.03 24.53
C LYS A 228 13.17 -6.79 24.07
N GLU A 229 14.27 -6.97 23.35
CA GLU A 229 15.07 -5.88 22.81
C GLU A 229 14.25 -5.03 21.85
N ASN A 230 13.52 -5.66 20.92
CA ASN A 230 12.64 -4.92 20.02
C ASN A 230 11.48 -4.22 20.77
N LEU A 231 10.84 -4.88 21.74
CA LEU A 231 9.77 -4.24 22.54
C LEU A 231 10.27 -3.01 23.30
N GLN A 232 11.53 -3.02 23.75
CA GLN A 232 12.14 -1.84 24.35
C GLN A 232 12.27 -0.69 23.35
N GLN A 233 12.78 -0.96 22.14
CA GLN A 233 12.89 0.03 21.07
C GLN A 233 11.51 0.59 20.68
N LEU A 234 10.50 -0.27 20.53
CA LEU A 234 9.14 0.15 20.22
C LEU A 234 8.51 0.96 21.36
N ARG A 235 8.86 0.66 22.61
CA ARG A 235 8.41 1.45 23.77
C ARG A 235 9.06 2.83 23.78
N GLU A 236 10.33 2.94 23.42
CA GLU A 236 11.04 4.22 23.26
C GLU A 236 10.41 5.04 22.12
N ALA A 237 10.20 4.44 20.94
CA ALA A 237 9.52 5.08 19.82
C ALA A 237 8.10 5.56 20.20
N TYR A 238 7.35 4.75 20.95
CA TYR A 238 6.03 5.12 21.45
C TYR A 238 6.09 6.35 22.36
N ASN A 239 7.08 6.40 23.27
CA ASN A 239 7.24 7.54 24.17
C ASN A 239 7.62 8.81 23.41
N ASN A 240 8.46 8.70 22.38
CA ASN A 240 8.82 9.81 21.51
C ASN A 240 7.59 10.35 20.75
N ALA A 241 6.80 9.45 20.14
CA ALA A 241 5.57 9.83 19.45
C ALA A 241 4.55 10.45 20.41
N LEU A 242 4.43 9.95 21.64
CA LEU A 242 3.57 10.53 22.67
C LEU A 242 4.05 11.91 23.14
N ALA A 243 5.37 12.14 23.19
CA ALA A 243 5.93 13.44 23.54
C ALA A 243 5.69 14.46 22.43
N ALA A 244 5.96 14.10 21.17
CA ALA A 244 5.66 14.93 20.00
C ALA A 244 4.15 15.24 19.91
N GLN A 245 3.30 14.25 20.19
CA GLN A 245 1.84 14.46 20.18
C GLN A 245 1.38 15.50 21.21
N LYS A 246 2.14 15.68 22.30
CA LYS A 246 1.89 16.71 23.32
C LYS A 246 2.49 18.07 22.95
N SER A 247 3.56 18.13 22.16
CA SER A 247 4.11 19.40 21.64
C SER A 247 3.15 20.02 20.61
N GLY A 248 2.37 19.19 19.92
CA GLY A 248 1.38 19.63 18.93
C GLY A 248 1.98 19.92 17.56
N ASP A 249 3.26 19.63 17.37
CA ASP A 249 3.94 19.73 16.08
C ASP A 249 3.57 18.52 15.22
N SER A 250 2.89 18.75 14.10
CA SER A 250 2.45 17.67 13.22
C SER A 250 3.58 16.99 12.48
N GLU A 251 4.68 17.68 12.20
CA GLU A 251 5.81 17.12 11.45
C GLU A 251 6.60 16.17 12.34
N GLU A 252 7.02 16.64 13.52
CA GLU A 252 7.72 15.81 14.53
C GLU A 252 6.91 14.58 14.91
N VAL A 253 5.58 14.74 15.00
CA VAL A 253 4.68 13.64 15.30
C VAL A 253 4.66 12.57 14.20
N MET A 254 4.58 13.00 12.94
CA MET A 254 4.53 12.07 11.82
C MET A 254 5.86 11.34 11.66
N GLU A 255 6.98 12.05 11.85
CA GLU A 255 8.33 11.45 11.88
C GLU A 255 8.44 10.42 13.02
N ALA A 256 8.03 10.78 14.24
CA ALA A 256 8.07 9.86 15.37
C ALA A 256 7.15 8.62 15.19
N MET A 257 6.12 8.74 14.36
CA MET A 257 5.20 7.64 14.03
C MET A 257 5.68 6.77 12.86
N GLU A 258 6.68 7.22 12.08
CA GLU A 258 7.19 6.51 10.91
C GLU A 258 7.63 5.09 11.25
N VAL A 259 8.30 4.90 12.39
CA VAL A 259 8.71 3.58 12.91
C VAL A 259 7.55 2.58 12.95
N PHE A 260 6.35 3.03 13.36
CA PHE A 260 5.18 2.16 13.43
C PHE A 260 4.56 1.92 12.05
N HIS A 261 4.63 2.87 11.14
CA HIS A 261 4.09 2.73 9.78
C HIS A 261 5.02 1.92 8.86
N GLU A 262 6.31 1.90 9.15
CA GLU A 262 7.34 1.22 8.38
C GLU A 262 7.70 -0.18 8.87
N GLY A 263 6.90 -0.76 9.76
CA GLY A 263 6.98 -2.20 10.08
C GLY A 263 7.28 -2.49 11.55
N GLY A 264 7.55 -1.45 12.34
CA GLY A 264 7.62 -1.55 13.80
C GLY A 264 6.25 -1.58 14.49
N HIS A 265 5.15 -1.81 13.77
CA HIS A 265 3.84 -1.88 14.42
C HIS A 265 3.75 -3.14 15.31
N PRO A 266 3.36 -3.03 16.61
CA PRO A 266 3.27 -4.19 17.51
C PRO A 266 2.31 -5.29 17.03
N GLY A 267 1.35 -4.93 16.17
CA GLY A 267 0.44 -5.88 15.53
C GLY A 267 1.12 -6.88 14.58
N GLU A 268 2.26 -6.51 13.98
CA GLU A 268 3.04 -7.43 13.14
C GLU A 268 3.54 -8.61 14.01
N ILE A 269 4.08 -8.28 15.18
CA ILE A 269 4.57 -9.24 16.18
C ILE A 269 3.44 -10.08 16.76
N SER A 270 2.36 -9.43 17.22
CA SER A 270 1.30 -10.15 17.95
C SER A 270 0.53 -11.11 17.04
N SER A 271 0.31 -10.73 15.78
CA SER A 271 -0.30 -11.60 14.77
C SER A 271 0.46 -12.92 14.62
N VAL A 272 1.78 -12.86 14.43
CA VAL A 272 2.63 -14.05 14.27
C VAL A 272 2.59 -14.95 15.52
N ILE A 273 2.76 -14.36 16.71
CA ILE A 273 2.82 -15.15 17.96
C ILE A 273 1.50 -15.90 18.20
N TYR A 274 0.35 -15.24 18.04
CA TYR A 274 -0.94 -15.87 18.29
C TYR A 274 -1.23 -16.97 17.28
N ARG A 275 -0.94 -16.74 16.00
CA ARG A 275 -1.16 -17.73 14.94
C ARG A 275 -0.22 -18.93 15.06
N LEU A 276 1.06 -18.73 15.36
CA LEU A 276 2.00 -19.82 15.66
C LEU A 276 1.54 -20.66 16.84
N ARG A 277 1.06 -20.01 17.91
CA ARG A 277 0.53 -20.72 19.08
C ARG A 277 -0.67 -21.57 18.72
N ASP A 278 -1.58 -21.05 17.89
CA ASP A 278 -2.77 -21.76 17.47
C ASP A 278 -2.42 -22.96 16.58
N ILE A 279 -1.55 -22.76 15.58
CA ILE A 279 -1.05 -23.85 14.73
C ILE A 279 -0.36 -24.92 15.59
N ARG A 280 0.58 -24.55 16.47
CA ARG A 280 1.27 -25.53 17.34
C ARG A 280 0.31 -26.29 18.25
N ARG A 281 -0.78 -25.66 18.69
CA ARG A 281 -1.83 -26.35 19.45
C ARG A 281 -2.54 -27.38 18.59
N PHE A 282 -2.86 -27.07 17.34
CA PHE A 282 -3.44 -28.02 16.39
C PHE A 282 -2.46 -29.16 16.06
N THR A 283 -1.21 -28.87 15.73
CA THR A 283 -0.17 -29.86 15.39
C THR A 283 -0.02 -30.93 16.47
N LYS A 284 -0.06 -30.54 17.75
CA LYS A 284 0.02 -31.47 18.90
C LYS A 284 -1.12 -32.49 18.96
N THR A 285 -2.24 -32.24 18.30
CA THR A 285 -3.40 -33.16 18.27
C THR A 285 -3.33 -34.18 17.14
N ILE A 286 -2.45 -33.96 16.17
CA ILE A 286 -2.16 -34.88 15.07
C ILE A 286 -1.25 -35.97 15.61
N LYS A 287 -1.53 -37.25 15.34
CA LYS A 287 -0.71 -38.40 15.80
C LYS A 287 0.38 -38.77 14.81
N ASP A 288 0.20 -38.41 13.55
CA ASP A 288 1.15 -38.70 12.48
C ASP A 288 2.39 -37.81 12.63
N LYS A 289 3.55 -38.43 12.86
CA LYS A 289 4.81 -37.70 13.09
C LYS A 289 5.34 -37.04 11.83
N GLU A 290 5.14 -37.65 10.67
CA GLU A 290 5.60 -37.11 9.39
C GLU A 290 4.85 -35.81 9.07
N VAL A 291 3.53 -35.80 9.31
CA VAL A 291 2.71 -34.58 9.16
C VAL A 291 3.10 -33.51 10.18
N GLN A 292 3.43 -33.89 11.42
CA GLN A 292 3.93 -32.92 12.40
C GLN A 292 5.26 -32.30 11.95
N GLU A 293 6.15 -33.10 11.37
CA GLU A 293 7.45 -32.67 10.87
C GLU A 293 7.30 -31.71 9.68
N GLN A 294 6.49 -32.05 8.68
CA GLN A 294 6.16 -31.17 7.56
C GLN A 294 5.56 -29.83 8.01
N ILE A 295 4.66 -29.86 9.00
CA ILE A 295 4.12 -28.61 9.57
C ILE A 295 5.25 -27.80 10.22
N ASN A 296 6.18 -28.42 10.95
CA ASN A 296 7.28 -27.70 11.58
C ASN A 296 8.26 -27.13 10.54
N GLU A 297 8.56 -27.86 9.47
CA GLU A 297 9.40 -27.38 8.36
C GLU A 297 8.80 -26.12 7.72
N ILE A 298 7.49 -26.13 7.45
CA ILE A 298 6.76 -24.97 6.90
C ILE A 298 6.79 -23.76 7.86
N LEU A 299 6.75 -24.00 9.18
CA LEU A 299 6.80 -22.93 10.17
C LEU A 299 8.20 -22.40 10.42
N GLN A 300 9.25 -23.18 10.10
CA GLN A 300 10.61 -22.84 10.47
C GLN A 300 11.07 -21.51 9.87
N PRO A 301 10.83 -21.19 8.59
CA PRO A 301 11.20 -19.89 8.03
C PRO A 301 10.52 -18.70 8.71
N ILE A 302 9.28 -18.87 9.16
CA ILE A 302 8.54 -17.84 9.90
C ILE A 302 9.21 -17.60 11.27
N ILE A 303 9.59 -18.68 11.94
CA ILE A 303 10.29 -18.63 13.22
C ILE A 303 11.67 -17.99 13.06
N ASP A 304 12.40 -18.34 12.00
CA ASP A 304 13.73 -17.82 11.72
C ASP A 304 13.68 -16.31 11.43
N SER A 305 12.77 -15.86 10.57
CA SER A 305 12.56 -14.43 10.28
C SER A 305 12.19 -13.66 11.56
N PHE A 306 11.27 -14.21 12.38
CA PHE A 306 10.90 -13.60 13.65
C PHE A 306 12.09 -13.48 14.60
N ASN A 307 12.92 -14.53 14.70
CA ASN A 307 14.08 -14.56 15.59
C ASN A 307 15.25 -13.71 15.08
N LYS A 308 15.28 -13.34 13.80
CA LYS A 308 16.18 -12.31 13.25
C LYS A 308 15.71 -10.88 13.54
N GLY A 309 14.47 -10.71 14.01
CA GLY A 309 13.83 -9.40 14.19
C GLY A 309 13.11 -8.88 12.94
N GLU A 310 13.02 -9.68 11.87
CA GLU A 310 12.31 -9.37 10.63
C GLU A 310 10.80 -9.63 10.82
N PHE A 311 10.16 -8.86 11.72
CA PHE A 311 8.78 -9.12 12.15
C PHE A 311 7.74 -8.95 11.04
N ARG A 312 7.96 -8.01 10.12
CA ARG A 312 7.10 -7.79 8.95
C ARG A 312 7.16 -9.01 8.03
N ASP A 313 8.35 -9.49 7.71
CA ASP A 313 8.53 -10.64 6.81
C ASP A 313 7.97 -11.91 7.43
N ALA A 314 8.22 -12.13 8.73
CA ALA A 314 7.59 -13.21 9.48
C ALA A 314 6.05 -13.14 9.42
N ARG A 315 5.48 -11.94 9.55
CA ARG A 315 4.03 -11.72 9.44
C ARG A 315 3.52 -12.00 8.04
N GLU A 316 4.22 -11.56 7.01
CA GLU A 316 3.83 -11.77 5.62
C GLU A 316 3.92 -13.24 5.20
N LEU A 317 4.93 -13.98 5.68
CA LEU A 317 4.99 -15.44 5.51
C LEU A 317 3.85 -16.13 6.25
N MET A 318 3.54 -15.68 7.48
CA MET A 318 2.43 -16.19 8.26
C MET A 318 1.07 -15.94 7.59
N ASP A 319 0.84 -14.77 6.98
CA ASP A 319 -0.40 -14.47 6.25
C ASP A 319 -0.60 -15.46 5.07
N ASP A 320 0.45 -15.79 4.34
CA ASP A 320 0.38 -16.72 3.20
C ASP A 320 0.21 -18.18 3.61
N THR A 321 0.62 -18.51 4.84
CA THR A 321 0.69 -19.88 5.35
C THR A 321 -0.51 -20.26 6.21
N PHE A 322 -1.03 -19.31 7.01
CA PHE A 322 -1.93 -19.63 8.12
C PHE A 322 -3.21 -20.37 7.70
N ASP A 323 -3.90 -19.88 6.67
CA ASP A 323 -5.18 -20.45 6.22
C ASP A 323 -4.98 -21.83 5.58
N GLU A 324 -3.95 -21.98 4.76
CA GLU A 324 -3.63 -23.24 4.08
C GLU A 324 -3.19 -24.30 5.08
N LEU A 325 -2.27 -23.95 5.98
CA LEU A 325 -1.79 -24.84 7.03
C LEU A 325 -2.91 -25.25 8.00
N THR A 326 -3.85 -24.34 8.29
CA THR A 326 -5.05 -24.65 9.09
C THR A 326 -5.97 -25.64 8.36
N LYS A 327 -6.18 -25.47 7.05
CA LYS A 327 -6.97 -26.42 6.23
C LYS A 327 -6.30 -27.80 6.19
N LEU A 328 -4.98 -27.85 6.00
CA LEU A 328 -4.21 -29.10 5.96
C LEU A 328 -4.19 -29.81 7.31
N SER A 329 -4.00 -29.07 8.40
CA SER A 329 -4.10 -29.62 9.76
C SER A 329 -5.47 -30.22 10.03
N ASN A 330 -6.54 -29.58 9.58
CA ASN A 330 -7.91 -30.12 9.69
C ASN A 330 -8.14 -31.35 8.82
N LEU A 331 -7.54 -31.42 7.63
CA LEU A 331 -7.57 -32.59 6.76
C LEU A 331 -6.84 -33.77 7.43
N ALA A 332 -5.66 -33.55 7.98
CA ALA A 332 -4.91 -34.55 8.74
C ALA A 332 -5.74 -35.14 9.89
N LEU A 333 -6.45 -34.29 10.65
CA LEU A 333 -7.34 -34.73 11.72
C LEU A 333 -8.55 -35.53 11.22
N LYS A 334 -9.11 -35.18 10.05
CA LYS A 334 -10.21 -35.94 9.43
C LYS A 334 -9.74 -37.32 8.98
N ILE A 335 -8.59 -37.40 8.31
CA ILE A 335 -7.97 -38.67 7.89
C ILE A 335 -7.70 -39.53 9.13
N GLN A 336 -7.09 -38.96 10.17
CA GLN A 336 -6.81 -39.67 11.41
C GLN A 336 -8.07 -40.21 12.11
N ARG A 337 -9.13 -39.39 12.24
CA ARG A 337 -10.32 -39.76 13.04
C ARG A 337 -11.31 -40.64 12.30
N ARG A 338 -11.50 -40.39 11.00
CA ARG A 338 -12.56 -41.01 10.20
C ARG A 338 -12.02 -41.96 9.14
N ARG A 339 -10.70 -41.97 8.89
CA ARG A 339 -10.07 -42.66 7.74
C ARG A 339 -10.67 -42.24 6.40
N ILE A 340 -11.10 -40.98 6.32
CA ILE A 340 -11.69 -40.36 5.13
C ILE A 340 -10.74 -39.28 4.65
N GLY A 341 -10.35 -39.36 3.37
CA GLY A 341 -9.40 -38.46 2.72
C GLY A 341 -8.19 -39.20 2.18
N ASN A 342 -7.53 -38.62 1.16
CA ASN A 342 -6.32 -39.17 0.57
C ASN A 342 -5.08 -38.58 1.27
N ARG A 343 -4.20 -39.45 1.77
CA ARG A 343 -2.93 -39.03 2.41
C ARG A 343 -2.00 -38.40 1.38
N ASP A 344 -1.95 -38.93 0.16
CA ASP A 344 -1.01 -38.47 -0.87
C ASP A 344 -1.38 -37.05 -1.32
N ASP A 345 -2.67 -36.78 -1.57
CA ASP A 345 -3.19 -35.42 -1.85
C ASP A 345 -2.90 -34.42 -0.72
N MET A 346 -2.84 -34.88 0.54
CA MET A 346 -2.47 -34.02 1.66
C MET A 346 -0.97 -33.71 1.64
N VAL A 347 -0.12 -34.70 1.33
CA VAL A 347 1.34 -34.52 1.21
C VAL A 347 1.68 -33.59 0.06
N ASP A 348 1.06 -33.77 -1.12
CA ASP A 348 1.24 -32.90 -2.29
C ASP A 348 0.93 -31.43 -1.95
N LYS A 349 -0.11 -31.19 -1.15
CA LYS A 349 -0.47 -29.85 -0.70
C LYS A 349 0.48 -29.26 0.34
N PHE A 350 1.10 -30.09 1.19
CA PHE A 350 2.17 -29.62 2.06
C PHE A 350 3.39 -29.18 1.25
N GLN A 351 3.78 -29.97 0.25
CA GLN A 351 4.91 -29.64 -0.64
C GLN A 351 4.65 -28.35 -1.44
N ALA A 352 3.46 -28.20 -2.02
CA ALA A 352 3.10 -26.98 -2.75
C ALA A 352 3.14 -25.73 -1.86
N LEU A 353 2.73 -25.84 -0.60
CA LEU A 353 2.82 -24.75 0.36
C LEU A 353 4.28 -24.44 0.74
N GLU A 354 5.11 -25.45 0.93
CA GLU A 354 6.54 -25.27 1.18
C GLU A 354 7.25 -24.56 0.01
N GLU A 355 6.99 -24.96 -1.22
CA GLU A 355 7.52 -24.32 -2.43
C GLU A 355 7.09 -22.85 -2.54
N LYS A 356 5.82 -22.56 -2.24
CA LYS A 356 5.28 -21.20 -2.20
C LYS A 356 6.00 -20.32 -1.19
N ILE A 357 6.28 -20.85 0.00
CA ILE A 357 7.01 -20.15 1.06
C ILE A 357 8.45 -19.90 0.64
N ARG A 358 9.12 -20.92 0.09
CA ARG A 358 10.50 -20.82 -0.41
C ARG A 358 10.64 -19.72 -1.45
N GLY A 359 9.75 -19.71 -2.45
CA GLY A 359 9.75 -18.67 -3.49
C GLY A 359 9.42 -17.26 -2.97
N LYS A 360 8.83 -17.13 -1.78
CA LYS A 360 8.62 -15.81 -1.13
C LYS A 360 9.85 -15.36 -0.35
N ILE A 361 10.54 -16.28 0.32
CA ILE A 361 11.81 -15.99 1.00
C ILE A 361 12.86 -15.49 -0.02
N GLU A 362 13.00 -16.17 -1.16
CA GLU A 362 13.91 -15.74 -2.23
C GLU A 362 13.61 -14.32 -2.74
N LYS A 363 12.33 -13.91 -2.74
CA LYS A 363 11.94 -12.54 -3.10
C LYS A 363 12.33 -11.53 -2.05
N PHE A 364 12.17 -11.85 -0.77
CA PHE A 364 12.60 -10.97 0.32
C PHE A 364 14.11 -10.76 0.28
N GLU A 365 14.89 -11.83 0.12
CA GLU A 365 16.34 -11.75 -0.02
C GLU A 365 16.75 -10.88 -1.21
N ALA A 366 16.10 -11.05 -2.37
CA ALA A 366 16.36 -10.23 -3.55
C ALA A 366 16.00 -8.74 -3.36
N ASP A 367 14.89 -8.45 -2.66
CA ASP A 367 14.46 -7.09 -2.36
C ASP A 367 15.42 -6.41 -1.36
N ASP A 368 15.95 -7.14 -0.39
CA ASP A 368 16.93 -6.63 0.57
C ASP A 368 18.28 -6.33 -0.09
N GLU A 369 18.76 -7.23 -0.96
CA GLU A 369 19.96 -6.97 -1.77
C GLU A 369 19.80 -5.73 -2.66
N LYS A 370 18.60 -5.53 -3.21
CA LYS A 370 18.29 -4.35 -4.01
C LYS A 370 18.29 -3.08 -3.15
N ARG A 371 17.69 -3.11 -1.96
CA ARG A 371 17.69 -1.95 -1.03
C ARG A 371 19.10 -1.60 -0.56
N GLU A 372 19.92 -2.59 -0.23
CA GLU A 372 21.31 -2.37 0.15
C GLU A 372 22.12 -1.72 -0.98
N THR A 373 21.94 -2.20 -2.22
CA THR A 373 22.65 -1.65 -3.38
C THR A 373 22.19 -0.23 -3.72
N GLU A 374 20.91 0.09 -3.52
CA GLU A 374 20.38 1.46 -3.67
C GLU A 374 20.88 2.40 -2.57
N GLN A 375 20.90 1.97 -1.29
CA GLN A 375 21.48 2.76 -0.20
C GLN A 375 22.98 3.02 -0.39
N LYS A 376 23.76 2.01 -0.83
CA LYS A 376 25.19 2.19 -1.14
C LYS A 376 25.41 3.22 -2.26
N LYS A 377 24.53 3.25 -3.26
CA LYS A 377 24.58 4.25 -4.34
C LYS A 377 24.27 5.66 -3.84
N VAL A 378 23.24 5.83 -2.99
CA VAL A 378 22.88 7.12 -2.39
C VAL A 378 24.03 7.67 -1.54
N ASN A 379 24.62 6.85 -0.67
CA ASN A 379 25.75 7.25 0.17
C ASN A 379 27.00 7.62 -0.65
N THR A 380 27.23 6.93 -1.78
CA THR A 380 28.34 7.26 -2.69
C THR A 380 28.13 8.62 -3.37
N ILE A 381 26.90 8.96 -3.75
CA ILE A 381 26.55 10.24 -4.38
C ILE A 381 26.63 11.41 -3.37
N GLU A 382 26.23 11.20 -2.12
CA GLU A 382 26.36 12.21 -1.05
C GLU A 382 27.81 12.45 -0.66
N SER A 383 28.67 11.42 -0.67
CA SER A 383 30.12 11.56 -0.43
C SER A 383 30.92 12.15 -1.60
N GLN A 384 30.30 12.36 -2.77
CA GLN A 384 30.92 12.99 -3.95
C GLN A 384 30.32 14.36 -4.32
N SER A 385 29.37 14.88 -3.53
CA SER A 385 28.89 16.26 -3.69
C SER A 385 29.78 17.21 -2.86
N PRO A 386 30.55 18.12 -3.50
CA PRO A 386 31.46 19.04 -2.83
C PRO A 386 30.78 20.13 -2.00
#